data_AF-A0A0U2H678-F1
#
_entry.id   AF-A0A0U2H678-F1
#
_cell.length_a   1.000
_cell.length_b   1.000
_cell.length_c   1.000
_cell.angle_alpha   90.00
_cell.angle_beta   90.00
_cell.angle_gamma   90.00
#
_symmetry.space_group_name_H-M   'P 1'
#
loop_
_entity.id
_entity.type
_entity.pdbx_description
1 polymer ?
#
loop_
_entity_poly.entity_id
_entity_poly.type
_entity_poly.pdbx_seq_one_letter_code
_entity_poly.pdbx_strand_id
1 'polypeptide(L)'
;MYLVFLLSVGVFASVVGVVSNPSPCFAVGALVLSVGLSCGVLAGLGMYFLALVVFLVYLGGMLVVFAYTVAMSYDLIPGAWGGFLVGGFVLFYFLMAVVWSISCGFYVSSGCMCPVVVGVGLGNKYSEIYLLYGVGGWILFVVAGGLLLTLLVVLELVRGVSFGAHKMLEGKGD
;
A
#
# COMPACT_ATOMS: atom_id res chain seq x y z
N MET A 1 -0.06 18.88 -16.04
CA MET A 1 -0.49 17.61 -16.67
C MET A 1 0.66 16.61 -16.83
N TYR A 2 1.80 16.98 -17.44
CA TYR A 2 2.97 16.06 -17.56
C TYR A 2 3.51 15.53 -16.23
N LEU A 3 3.52 16.35 -15.18
CA LEU A 3 4.01 15.94 -13.85
C LEU A 3 3.19 14.79 -13.26
N VAL A 4 1.85 14.87 -13.29
CA VAL A 4 0.96 13.82 -12.78
C VAL A 4 1.11 12.53 -13.61
N PHE A 5 1.30 12.67 -14.93
CA PHE A 5 1.58 11.54 -15.81
C PHE A 5 2.91 10.85 -15.43
N LEU A 6 4.00 11.61 -15.27
CA LEU A 6 5.29 11.06 -14.84
C LEU A 6 5.21 10.40 -13.46
N LEU A 7 4.50 11.00 -12.52
CA LEU A 7 4.26 10.39 -11.21
C LEU A 7 3.49 9.08 -11.32
N SER A 8 2.45 9.02 -12.16
CA SER A 8 1.67 7.78 -12.36
C SER A 8 2.53 6.65 -12.93
N VAL A 9 3.39 6.94 -13.92
CA VAL A 9 4.37 5.97 -14.45
C VAL A 9 5.34 5.52 -13.35
N GLY A 10 5.80 6.46 -12.51
CA GLY A 10 6.64 6.16 -11.35
C GLY A 10 5.95 5.25 -10.32
N VAL A 11 4.66 5.46 -10.05
CA VAL A 11 3.85 4.57 -9.19
C VAL A 11 3.82 3.17 -9.77
N PHE A 12 3.52 3.01 -11.06
CA PHE A 12 3.53 1.71 -11.72
C PHE A 12 4.90 1.03 -11.61
N ALA A 13 5.98 1.74 -11.92
CA ALA A 13 7.33 1.19 -11.81
C ALA A 13 7.67 0.75 -10.38
N SER A 14 7.25 1.53 -9.38
CA SER A 14 7.47 1.21 -7.97
C SER A 14 6.66 -0.01 -7.51
N VAL A 15 5.40 -0.13 -7.94
CA VAL A 15 4.55 -1.29 -7.64
C VAL A 15 5.09 -2.56 -8.30
N VAL A 16 5.57 -2.48 -9.54
CA VAL A 16 6.22 -3.62 -10.20
C VAL A 16 7.45 -4.07 -9.41
N GLY A 17 8.20 -3.14 -8.82
CA GLY A 17 9.31 -3.45 -7.91
C GLY A 17 8.89 -4.15 -6.61
N VAL A 18 7.65 -3.98 -6.14
CA VAL A 18 7.10 -4.71 -5.00
C VAL A 18 6.64 -6.12 -5.42
N VAL A 19 5.98 -6.23 -6.58
CA VAL A 19 5.37 -7.48 -7.07
C VAL A 19 6.42 -8.46 -7.62
N SER A 20 7.60 -7.98 -8.02
CA SER A 20 8.71 -8.81 -8.51
C SER A 20 9.32 -9.74 -7.45
N ASN A 21 8.72 -9.79 -6.26
CA ASN A 21 9.05 -10.66 -5.15
C ASN A 21 10.51 -10.55 -4.71
N PRO A 22 11.03 -9.34 -4.50
CA PRO A 22 12.37 -9.18 -3.98
C PRO A 22 12.45 -9.54 -2.50
N SER A 23 13.68 -9.66 -1.99
CA SER A 23 13.89 -9.82 -0.55
C SER A 23 13.20 -8.69 0.24
N PRO A 24 12.67 -8.99 1.45
CA PRO A 24 11.79 -8.08 2.18
C PRO A 24 12.36 -6.67 2.41
N CYS A 25 13.68 -6.52 2.58
CA CYS A 25 14.34 -5.22 2.74
C CYS A 25 14.14 -4.29 1.54
N PHE A 26 14.24 -4.80 0.32
CA PHE A 26 14.03 -3.97 -0.87
C PHE A 26 12.54 -3.71 -1.12
N ALA A 27 11.66 -4.63 -0.71
CA ALA A 27 10.22 -4.41 -0.77
C ALA A 27 9.80 -3.20 0.09
N VAL A 28 10.40 -3.01 1.28
CA VAL A 28 10.15 -1.82 2.13
C VAL A 28 10.45 -0.54 1.33
N GLY A 29 11.63 -0.45 0.72
CA GLY A 29 12.04 0.72 -0.06
C GLY A 29 11.13 0.99 -1.26
N ALA A 30 10.75 -0.06 -2.00
CA ALA A 30 9.82 0.07 -3.14
C ALA A 30 8.41 0.50 -2.69
N LEU A 31 7.94 0.05 -1.53
CA LEU A 31 6.68 0.49 -0.92
C LEU A 31 6.74 1.97 -0.51
N VAL A 32 7.84 2.44 0.10
CA VAL A 32 8.03 3.87 0.41
C VAL A 32 7.88 4.72 -0.85
N LEU A 33 8.56 4.33 -1.93
CA LEU A 33 8.51 5.04 -3.20
C LEU A 33 7.11 5.01 -3.82
N SER A 34 6.43 3.86 -3.81
CA SER A 34 5.07 3.73 -4.34
C SER A 34 4.07 4.65 -3.62
N VAL A 35 4.14 4.71 -2.28
CA VAL A 35 3.26 5.56 -1.46
C VAL A 35 3.58 7.03 -1.64
N GLY A 36 4.86 7.40 -1.68
CA GLY A 36 5.28 8.79 -1.92
C GLY A 36 4.81 9.31 -3.29
N LEU A 37 5.00 8.51 -4.34
CA LEU A 37 4.60 8.87 -5.69
C LEU A 37 3.07 8.93 -5.85
N SER A 38 2.34 7.98 -5.25
CA SER A 38 0.87 8.00 -5.28
C SER A 38 0.29 9.20 -4.51
N CYS A 39 0.87 9.57 -3.38
CA CYS A 39 0.52 10.80 -2.66
C CYS A 39 0.69 12.05 -3.56
N GLY A 40 1.78 12.11 -4.35
CA GLY A 40 1.99 13.15 -5.34
C GLY A 40 0.91 13.18 -6.44
N VAL A 41 0.46 12.01 -6.91
CA VAL A 41 -0.65 11.91 -7.87
C VAL A 41 -1.95 12.44 -7.26
N LEU A 42 -2.30 12.02 -6.03
CA LEU A 42 -3.51 12.49 -5.33
C LEU A 42 -3.46 14.00 -5.08
N ALA A 43 -2.32 14.54 -4.66
CA ALA A 43 -2.13 15.98 -4.49
C ALA A 43 -2.25 16.75 -5.82
N GLY A 44 -1.76 16.16 -6.93
CA GLY A 44 -1.92 16.71 -8.28
C GLY A 44 -3.36 16.71 -8.80
N LEU A 45 -4.23 15.86 -8.23
CA LEU A 45 -5.67 15.82 -8.49
C LEU A 45 -6.47 16.72 -7.53
N GLY A 46 -5.82 17.39 -6.57
CA GLY A 46 -6.47 18.25 -5.57
C GLY A 46 -7.05 17.54 -4.36
N MET A 47 -6.82 16.23 -4.20
CA MET A 47 -7.32 15.41 -3.09
C MET A 47 -6.30 15.37 -1.94
N TYR A 48 -6.03 16.53 -1.32
CA TYR A 48 -4.96 16.66 -0.31
C TYR A 48 -5.24 15.89 0.97
N PHE A 49 -6.50 15.86 1.44
CA PHE A 49 -6.87 15.13 2.65
C PHE A 49 -6.62 13.62 2.47
N LEU A 50 -7.08 13.06 1.35
CA LEU A 50 -6.88 11.65 1.04
C LEU A 50 -5.38 11.32 0.86
N ALA A 51 -4.61 12.22 0.23
CA ALA A 51 -3.16 12.09 0.09
C ALA A 51 -2.47 11.99 1.47
N LEU A 52 -2.83 12.87 2.42
CA LEU A 52 -2.30 12.83 3.78
C LEU A 52 -2.70 11.56 4.53
N VAL A 53 -3.96 11.12 4.44
CA VAL A 53 -4.41 9.89 5.10
C VAL A 53 -3.62 8.68 4.60
N VAL A 54 -3.44 8.53 3.28
CA VAL A 54 -2.63 7.45 2.69
C VAL A 54 -1.18 7.56 3.12
N PHE A 55 -0.61 8.76 3.13
CA PHE A 55 0.75 8.98 3.61
C PHE A 55 0.90 8.55 5.08
N LEU A 56 0.06 9.04 6.00
CA LEU A 56 0.18 8.73 7.42
C LEU A 56 -0.08 7.26 7.74
N VAL A 57 -1.16 6.66 7.21
CA VAL A 57 -1.52 5.28 7.55
C VAL A 57 -0.53 4.29 6.95
N TYR A 58 -0.07 4.53 5.72
CA TYR A 58 0.78 3.59 5.01
C TYR A 58 2.27 3.76 5.36
N LEU A 59 2.82 4.99 5.31
CA LEU A 59 4.22 5.22 5.71
C LEU A 59 4.40 5.25 7.22
N GLY A 60 3.47 5.84 7.97
CA GLY A 60 3.58 5.95 9.43
C GLY A 60 3.14 4.69 10.17
N GLY A 61 2.07 4.03 9.71
CA GLY A 61 1.52 2.85 10.36
C GLY A 61 2.12 1.56 9.83
N MET A 62 1.73 1.18 8.62
CA MET A 62 2.02 -0.17 8.09
C MET A 62 3.51 -0.38 7.79
N LEU A 63 4.18 0.64 7.23
CA LEU A 63 5.58 0.52 6.83
C LEU A 63 6.53 0.34 8.03
N VAL A 64 6.23 0.98 9.16
CA VAL A 64 7.04 0.86 10.39
C VAL A 64 6.97 -0.56 10.93
N VAL A 65 5.78 -1.15 11.01
CA VAL A 65 5.60 -2.54 11.46
C VAL A 65 6.28 -3.51 10.49
N PHE A 66 6.12 -3.28 9.18
CA PHE A 66 6.78 -4.10 8.16
C PHE A 66 8.32 -4.03 8.29
N ALA A 67 8.88 -2.83 8.39
CA ALA A 67 10.32 -2.63 8.59
C ALA A 67 10.83 -3.30 9.89
N TYR A 68 10.04 -3.24 10.97
CA TYR A 68 10.37 -3.92 12.23
C TYR A 68 10.40 -5.45 12.07
N THR A 69 9.42 -6.03 11.38
CA THR A 69 9.40 -7.49 11.11
C THR A 69 10.57 -7.92 10.22
N VAL A 70 10.91 -7.11 9.21
CA VAL A 70 12.04 -7.37 8.32
C VAL A 70 13.36 -7.31 9.09
N ALA A 71 13.51 -6.35 10.00
CA ALA A 71 14.68 -6.25 10.87
C ALA A 71 14.82 -7.47 11.80
N MET A 72 13.71 -8.01 12.31
CA MET A 72 13.71 -9.23 13.13
C MET A 72 13.95 -10.52 12.35
N SER A 73 13.67 -10.54 11.04
CA SER A 73 13.86 -11.71 10.17
C SER A 73 15.21 -11.74 9.44
N TYR A 74 16.16 -10.87 9.81
CA TYR A 74 17.39 -10.70 9.03
C TYR A 74 18.42 -11.81 9.26
N ASP A 75 18.52 -12.74 8.29
CA ASP A 75 19.70 -13.58 8.05
C ASP A 75 20.72 -12.80 7.18
N LEU A 76 22.01 -12.88 7.54
CA LEU A 76 23.09 -11.96 7.16
C LEU A 76 23.52 -11.85 5.66
N ILE A 77 22.80 -12.40 4.69
CA ILE A 77 23.17 -12.27 3.25
C ILE A 77 21.93 -11.86 2.42
N PRO A 78 21.71 -10.56 2.18
CA PRO A 78 20.67 -10.12 1.27
C PRO A 78 21.10 -10.50 -0.15
N GLY A 79 20.45 -11.53 -0.71
CA GLY A 79 20.56 -11.85 -2.13
C GLY A 79 20.24 -10.61 -2.96
N ALA A 80 21.14 -10.25 -3.88
CA ALA A 80 21.06 -9.03 -4.66
C ALA A 80 19.77 -8.97 -5.51
N TRP A 81 19.24 -7.77 -5.66
CA TRP A 81 18.01 -7.40 -6.41
C TRP A 81 18.07 -7.67 -7.94
N GLY A 82 18.99 -8.52 -8.40
CA GLY A 82 19.46 -8.54 -9.79
C GLY A 82 19.72 -9.94 -10.34
N GLY A 83 18.88 -10.93 -10.01
CA GLY A 83 18.85 -12.17 -10.80
C GLY A 83 18.27 -11.89 -12.19
N PHE A 84 18.86 -12.47 -13.23
CA PHE A 84 18.40 -12.32 -14.63
C PHE A 84 16.89 -12.63 -14.80
N LEU A 85 16.35 -13.52 -13.97
CA LEU A 85 14.93 -13.87 -13.93
C LEU A 85 14.02 -12.72 -13.44
N VAL A 86 14.47 -11.93 -12.45
CA VAL A 86 13.69 -10.80 -11.90
C VAL A 86 13.50 -9.72 -12.97
N GLY A 87 14.55 -9.46 -13.77
CA GLY A 87 14.48 -8.54 -14.90
C GLY A 87 13.45 -8.99 -15.96
N GLY A 88 13.36 -10.29 -16.21
CA GLY A 88 12.35 -10.86 -17.12
C GLY A 88 10.91 -10.67 -16.62
N PHE A 89 10.66 -10.90 -15.33
CA PHE A 89 9.34 -10.65 -14.74
C PHE A 89 8.96 -9.17 -14.77
N VAL A 90 9.89 -8.28 -14.43
CA VAL A 90 9.66 -6.83 -14.48
C VAL A 90 9.30 -6.39 -15.90
N LEU A 91 10.01 -6.90 -16.93
CA LEU A 91 9.72 -6.61 -18.33
C LEU A 91 8.34 -7.12 -18.75
N PHE A 92 7.97 -8.34 -18.32
CA PHE A 92 6.65 -8.92 -18.61
C PHE A 92 5.52 -8.10 -17.98
N TYR A 93 5.63 -7.73 -16.71
CA TYR A 93 4.65 -6.87 -16.04
C TYR A 93 4.55 -5.50 -16.70
N PHE A 94 5.67 -4.93 -17.14
CA PHE A 94 5.69 -3.65 -17.86
C PHE A 94 4.97 -3.75 -19.21
N LEU A 95 5.24 -4.81 -19.99
CA LEU A 95 4.54 -5.04 -21.26
C LEU A 95 3.04 -5.23 -21.07
N MET A 96 2.63 -6.01 -20.05
CA MET A 96 1.21 -6.18 -19.72
C MET A 96 0.55 -4.86 -19.31
N ALA A 97 1.24 -4.03 -18.52
CA ALA A 97 0.74 -2.71 -18.15
C ALA A 97 0.60 -1.77 -19.36
N VAL A 98 1.51 -1.84 -20.34
CA VAL A 98 1.44 -1.07 -21.59
C VAL A 98 0.29 -1.55 -22.46
N VAL A 99 0.14 -2.86 -22.67
CA VAL A 99 -0.99 -3.45 -23.42
C VAL A 99 -2.31 -3.04 -22.77
N TRP A 100 -2.43 -3.17 -21.45
CA TRP A 100 -3.59 -2.74 -20.69
C TRP A 100 -3.89 -1.25 -20.85
N SER A 101 -2.84 -0.41 -20.80
CA SER A 101 -2.98 1.04 -20.97
C SER A 101 -3.46 1.41 -22.38
N ILE A 102 -3.01 0.71 -23.42
CA ILE A 102 -3.46 0.90 -24.80
C ILE A 102 -4.92 0.45 -24.95
N SER A 103 -5.28 -0.70 -24.37
CA SER A 103 -6.68 -1.17 -24.34
C SER A 103 -7.59 -0.17 -23.61
N CYS A 104 -7.21 0.29 -22.41
CA CYS A 104 -7.95 1.32 -21.67
C CYS A 104 -8.00 2.66 -22.43
N GLY A 105 -6.94 3.07 -23.12
CA GLY A 105 -6.93 4.27 -23.96
C GLY A 105 -7.95 4.19 -25.11
N PHE A 106 -8.15 3.00 -25.68
CA PHE A 106 -9.19 2.74 -26.67
C PHE A 106 -10.61 2.85 -26.07
N TYR A 107 -10.82 2.33 -24.85
CA TYR A 107 -12.09 2.50 -24.12
C TYR A 107 -12.38 3.97 -23.74
N VAL A 108 -11.36 4.76 -23.41
CA VAL A 108 -11.48 6.19 -23.11
C VAL A 108 -11.86 7.00 -24.36
N SER A 109 -11.30 6.67 -25.52
CA SER A 109 -11.70 7.26 -26.81
C SER A 109 -13.15 6.91 -27.21
N SER A 110 -13.66 5.77 -26.72
CA SER A 110 -15.02 5.28 -26.95
C SER A 110 -16.09 5.95 -26.07
N GLY A 111 -15.72 6.97 -25.27
CA GLY A 111 -16.65 7.73 -24.41
C GLY A 111 -17.10 6.99 -23.14
N CYS A 112 -16.65 5.76 -22.90
CA CYS A 112 -16.93 5.03 -21.67
C CYS A 112 -15.86 5.39 -20.62
N MET A 113 -15.99 6.59 -20.05
CA MET A 113 -15.18 6.94 -18.89
C MET A 113 -15.66 6.13 -17.68
N CYS A 114 -14.76 5.44 -16.99
CA CYS A 114 -14.99 5.07 -15.59
C CYS A 114 -15.17 6.38 -14.80
N PRO A 115 -16.36 6.69 -14.25
CA PRO A 115 -16.65 7.98 -13.63
C PRO A 115 -15.90 8.23 -12.31
N VAL A 116 -15.08 7.28 -11.86
CA VAL A 116 -14.48 7.29 -10.52
C VAL A 116 -13.48 8.45 -10.31
N VAL A 117 -12.83 8.95 -11.36
CA VAL A 117 -11.84 10.04 -11.22
C VAL A 117 -12.42 11.43 -11.54
N VAL A 118 -13.45 11.50 -12.39
CA VAL A 118 -14.02 12.80 -12.84
C VAL A 118 -15.11 13.31 -11.90
N GLY A 119 -15.81 12.43 -11.17
CA GLY A 119 -16.89 12.82 -10.25
C GLY A 119 -16.44 13.50 -8.96
N VAL A 120 -15.17 13.33 -8.55
CA VAL A 120 -14.65 13.86 -7.28
C VAL A 120 -13.98 15.23 -7.39
N GLY A 121 -13.73 15.73 -8.61
CA GLY A 121 -12.90 16.91 -8.84
C GLY A 121 -13.62 18.25 -9.04
N LEU A 122 -14.96 18.28 -9.19
CA LEU A 122 -15.63 19.47 -9.74
C LEU A 122 -16.62 20.21 -8.81
N GLY A 123 -16.88 19.73 -7.60
CA GLY A 123 -18.00 20.26 -6.83
C GLY A 123 -17.66 21.13 -5.63
N ASN A 124 -16.81 20.63 -4.72
CA ASN A 124 -16.85 21.18 -3.37
C ASN A 124 -15.57 20.88 -2.58
N LYS A 125 -14.60 21.81 -2.66
CA LYS A 125 -13.27 21.75 -2.00
C LYS A 125 -13.32 21.63 -0.47
N TYR A 126 -14.50 21.68 0.14
CA TYR A 126 -14.73 21.60 1.58
C TYR A 126 -15.60 20.40 1.99
N SER A 127 -15.91 19.48 1.07
CA SER A 127 -16.90 18.42 1.31
C SER A 127 -16.35 17.08 1.77
N GLU A 128 -15.06 16.79 1.57
CA GLU A 128 -14.50 15.46 1.82
C GLU A 128 -14.63 15.03 3.29
N ILE A 129 -14.26 15.92 4.21
CA ILE A 129 -14.30 15.67 5.66
C ILE A 129 -15.74 15.76 6.18
N TYR A 130 -16.51 16.71 5.66
CA TYR A 130 -17.91 16.91 6.04
C TYR A 130 -18.77 15.68 5.69
N LEU A 131 -18.59 15.08 4.51
CA LEU A 131 -19.34 13.89 4.11
C LEU A 131 -18.97 12.66 4.95
N LEU A 132 -17.69 12.52 5.30
CA LEU A 132 -17.19 11.46 6.18
C LEU A 132 -17.87 11.47 7.56
N TYR A 133 -17.95 12.63 8.19
CA TYR A 133 -18.56 12.75 9.52
C TYR A 133 -20.09 12.89 9.49
N GLY A 134 -20.65 13.50 8.44
CA GLY A 134 -22.10 13.71 8.33
C GLY A 134 -22.85 12.44 7.93
N VAL A 135 -22.63 11.96 6.72
CA VAL A 135 -23.34 10.79 6.16
C VAL A 135 -22.64 9.48 6.54
N GLY A 136 -21.30 9.51 6.66
CA GLY A 136 -20.48 8.32 6.92
C GLY A 136 -20.41 7.85 8.38
N GLY A 137 -21.08 8.51 9.32
CA GLY A 137 -20.94 8.24 10.76
C GLY A 137 -21.18 6.77 11.16
N TRP A 138 -22.19 6.11 10.58
CA TRP A 138 -22.46 4.68 10.82
C TRP A 138 -21.30 3.78 10.36
N ILE A 139 -20.71 4.10 9.21
CA ILE A 139 -19.59 3.35 8.66
C ILE A 139 -18.35 3.56 9.54
N LEU A 140 -18.11 4.78 10.03
CA LEU A 140 -17.02 5.06 10.98
C LEU A 140 -17.15 4.26 12.26
N PHE A 141 -18.36 4.12 12.80
CA PHE A 141 -18.60 3.32 14.00
C PHE A 141 -18.29 1.84 13.78
N VAL A 142 -18.72 1.26 12.65
CA VAL A 142 -18.43 -0.14 12.29
C VAL A 142 -16.92 -0.35 12.08
N VAL A 143 -16.25 0.57 11.39
CA VAL A 143 -14.79 0.51 11.16
C VAL A 143 -14.03 0.63 12.48
N ALA A 144 -14.41 1.54 13.37
CA ALA A 144 -13.80 1.69 14.69
C ALA A 144 -14.00 0.44 15.56
N GLY A 145 -15.19 -0.15 15.54
CA GLY A 145 -15.47 -1.43 16.19
C GLY A 145 -14.59 -2.55 15.63
N GLY A 146 -14.46 -2.65 14.30
CA GLY A 146 -13.58 -3.61 13.64
C GLY A 146 -12.11 -3.44 14.04
N LEU A 147 -11.60 -2.21 14.04
CA LEU A 147 -10.23 -1.88 14.48
C LEU A 147 -9.99 -2.31 15.94
N LEU A 148 -10.92 -2.02 16.85
CA LEU A 148 -10.79 -2.42 18.25
C LEU A 148 -10.80 -3.95 18.41
N LEU A 149 -11.67 -4.64 17.66
CA LEU A 149 -11.73 -6.11 17.66
C LEU A 149 -10.41 -6.71 17.13
N THR A 150 -9.86 -6.18 16.03
CA THR A 150 -8.54 -6.62 15.53
C THR A 150 -7.43 -6.40 16.54
N LEU A 151 -7.47 -5.29 17.28
CA LEU A 151 -6.49 -5.01 18.34
C LEU A 151 -6.60 -6.04 19.47
N LEU A 152 -7.81 -6.37 19.93
CA LEU A 152 -8.01 -7.40 20.95
C LEU A 152 -7.54 -8.78 20.49
N VAL A 153 -7.85 -9.16 19.25
CA VAL A 153 -7.39 -10.43 18.66
C VAL A 153 -5.86 -10.50 18.66
N VAL A 154 -5.18 -9.46 18.18
CA VAL A 154 -3.71 -9.42 18.17
C VAL A 154 -3.16 -9.46 19.61
N LEU A 155 -3.80 -8.78 20.56
CA LEU A 155 -3.36 -8.75 21.96
C LEU A 155 -3.51 -10.11 22.64
N GLU A 156 -4.59 -10.85 22.36
CA GLU A 156 -4.75 -12.24 22.83
C GLU A 156 -3.75 -13.19 22.18
N LEU A 157 -3.49 -13.05 20.87
CA LEU A 157 -2.48 -13.86 20.17
C LEU A 157 -1.09 -13.67 20.79
N VAL A 158 -0.69 -12.42 21.04
CA VAL A 158 0.62 -12.13 21.67
C VAL A 158 0.67 -12.63 23.12
N ARG A 159 -0.42 -12.52 23.88
CA ARG A 159 -0.51 -13.11 25.23
C ARG A 159 -0.33 -14.63 25.20
N GLY A 160 -0.99 -15.32 24.27
CA GLY A 160 -0.89 -16.77 24.10
C GLY A 160 0.53 -17.24 23.79
N VAL A 161 1.27 -16.51 22.95
CA VAL A 161 2.69 -16.80 22.63
C VAL A 161 3.59 -16.74 23.87
N SER A 162 3.35 -15.80 24.80
CA SER A 162 4.16 -15.70 26.03
C SER A 162 4.03 -16.92 26.96
N PHE A 163 2.85 -17.56 26.98
CA PHE A 163 2.62 -18.78 27.77
C PHE A 163 3.17 -20.05 27.09
N GLY A 164 3.23 -20.06 25.75
CA GLY A 164 3.83 -21.16 24.99
C GLY A 164 5.36 -21.23 25.14
N ALA A 165 6.03 -20.07 25.17
CA ALA A 165 7.49 -19.98 25.33
C ALA A 165 7.98 -20.52 26.68
N HIS A 166 7.21 -20.31 27.77
CA HIS A 166 7.56 -20.80 29.10
C HIS A 166 7.58 -22.33 29.19
N LYS A 167 6.63 -23.02 28.53
CA LYS A 167 6.57 -24.50 28.54
C LYS A 167 7.69 -25.17 27.72
N MET A 168 8.27 -24.46 26.76
CA MET A 168 9.35 -24.98 25.92
C MET A 168 10.72 -24.94 26.62
N LEU A 169 10.87 -24.11 27.66
CA LEU A 169 12.09 -24.04 28.46
C LEU A 169 12.12 -25.06 29.62
N GLU A 170 10.96 -25.49 30.13
CA GLU A 170 10.87 -26.56 31.14
C GLU A 170 11.08 -27.98 30.56
N GLY A 171 10.81 -28.20 29.27
CA GLY A 171 10.96 -29.51 28.62
C GLY A 171 12.37 -29.85 28.12
N LYS A 172 13.38 -29.03 28.41
CA LYS A 172 14.77 -29.22 27.94
C LYS A 172 15.77 -29.42 29.10
N GLY A 173 15.24 -29.70 30.30
CA GLY A 173 16.00 -29.91 31.54
C GLY A 173 16.10 -31.36 32.01
N ASP A 174 15.59 -32.33 31.23
CA ASP A 174 15.65 -33.77 31.53
C ASP A 174 16.53 -34.53 30.51
#